data_AF-A0A1G1ZFX9-F1
#
_entry.id   AF-A0A1G1ZFX9-F1
#
_cell.length_a   1.000
_cell.length_b   1.000
_cell.length_c   1.000
_cell.angle_alpha   90.00
_cell.angle_beta   90.00
_cell.angle_gamma   90.00
#
_symmetry.space_group_name_H-M   'P 1'
#
loop_
_entity.id
_entity.type
_entity.pdbx_description
1 polymer ?
#
loop_
_entity_poly.entity_id
_entity_poly.type
_entity_poly.pdbx_seq_one_letter_code
_entity_poly.pdbx_strand_id
1 'polypeptide(L)'
;MVDEAVFYRTEKSPTDSAMSRIEIERQISYVEYYRARQLRDPRWDVIEKYRCCFLWHNQYFELDSFIKPERHRGLKMLEIELTAETDPVSLPGWLGKVTEVTEDPRFRNSHLAKRP
;
A
#
# COMPACT_ATOMS: atom_id res chain seq x y z
N MET A 1 -12.35 24.94 2.01
CA MET A 1 -11.07 24.45 2.55
C MET A 1 -10.47 23.61 1.46
N VAL A 2 -9.37 24.05 0.86
CA VAL A 2 -8.64 23.24 -0.12
C VAL A 2 -7.81 22.28 0.72
N ASP A 3 -8.06 20.97 0.63
CA ASP A 3 -7.15 19.98 1.23
C ASP A 3 -5.79 20.14 0.54
N GLU A 4 -4.79 20.60 1.29
CA GLU A 4 -3.42 20.65 0.81
C GLU A 4 -2.90 19.22 0.71
N ALA A 5 -2.79 18.70 -0.52
CA ALA A 5 -2.18 17.40 -0.76
C ALA A 5 -0.66 17.48 -0.53
N VAL A 6 -0.12 16.48 0.16
CA VAL A 6 1.32 16.26 0.28
C VAL A 6 1.74 15.17 -0.70
N PHE A 7 2.87 15.35 -1.36
CA PHE A 7 3.38 14.42 -2.37
C PHE A 7 4.67 13.77 -1.89
N TYR A 8 4.79 12.47 -2.14
CA TYR A 8 5.97 11.68 -1.81
C TYR A 8 6.44 10.91 -3.04
N ARG A 9 7.75 10.64 -3.09
CA ARG A 9 8.35 9.64 -3.97
C ARG A 9 8.93 8.55 -3.09
N THR A 10 8.49 7.33 -3.35
CA THR A 10 8.88 6.13 -2.62
C THR A 10 9.58 5.17 -3.58
N GLU A 11 10.79 4.75 -3.24
CA GLU A 11 11.58 3.77 -3.98
C GLU A 11 11.77 2.53 -3.10
N LYS A 12 11.32 1.37 -3.58
CA LYS A 12 11.39 0.09 -2.85
C LYS A 12 12.34 -0.88 -3.56
N SER A 13 13.35 -1.36 -2.84
CA SER A 13 14.34 -2.34 -3.33
C SER A 13 14.20 -3.66 -2.58
N PRO A 14 14.41 -4.82 -3.24
CA PRO A 14 14.33 -6.12 -2.60
C PRO A 14 15.43 -6.31 -1.55
N THR A 15 15.17 -7.16 -0.56
CA THR A 15 16.19 -7.73 0.35
C THR A 15 16.34 -9.22 0.05
N ASP A 16 17.15 -9.93 0.86
CA ASP A 16 17.27 -11.39 0.79
C ASP A 16 16.00 -12.12 1.29
N SER A 17 15.07 -11.41 1.95
CA SER A 17 13.77 -11.94 2.37
C SER A 17 12.67 -11.54 1.39
N ALA A 18 11.73 -12.46 1.14
CA ALA A 18 10.56 -12.19 0.31
C ALA A 18 9.56 -11.22 0.97
N MET A 19 9.63 -11.07 2.29
CA MET A 19 8.70 -10.29 3.12
C MET A 19 9.21 -8.90 3.48
N SER A 20 10.49 -8.58 3.23
CA SER A 20 11.06 -7.26 3.53
C SER A 20 11.60 -6.54 2.30
N ARG A 21 11.61 -5.21 2.37
CA ARG A 21 12.14 -4.32 1.33
C ARG A 21 12.85 -3.14 1.99
N ILE A 22 13.90 -2.65 1.35
CA ILE A 22 14.44 -1.34 1.67
C ILE A 22 13.54 -0.31 1.03
N GLU A 23 13.02 0.61 1.83
CA GLU A 23 12.15 1.69 1.40
C GLU A 23 12.83 3.04 1.64
N ILE A 24 12.95 3.82 0.57
CA ILE A 24 13.43 5.20 0.63
C ILE A 24 12.27 6.08 0.22
N GLU A 25 11.75 6.84 1.19
CA GLU A 25 10.69 7.81 0.97
C GLU A 25 11.19 9.23 1.17
N ARG A 26 10.80 10.13 0.26
CA ARG A 26 11.05 11.56 0.40
C ARG A 26 9.83 12.36 -0.02
N GLN A 27 9.58 13.45 0.70
CA GLN A 27 8.61 14.45 0.26
C GLN A 27 9.11 15.13 -1.02
N ILE A 28 8.19 15.39 -1.95
CA ILE A 28 8.45 16.04 -3.23
C ILE A 28 7.51 17.22 -3.44
N SER A 29 7.90 18.12 -4.32
CA SER A 29 7.01 19.21 -4.75
C SER A 29 5.89 18.69 -5.66
N TYR A 30 4.79 19.46 -5.75
CA TYR A 30 3.74 19.22 -6.75
C TYR A 30 4.29 19.18 -8.18
N VAL A 31 5.29 20.02 -8.51
CA VAL A 31 5.91 20.07 -9.83
C VAL A 31 6.65 18.77 -10.16
N GLU A 32 7.39 18.21 -9.21
CA GLU A 32 8.03 16.89 -9.36
C GLU A 32 6.99 15.79 -9.55
N TYR A 33 5.94 15.76 -8.72
CA TYR A 33 4.83 14.81 -8.86
C TYR A 33 4.20 14.88 -10.25
N TYR A 34 3.87 16.09 -10.71
CA TYR A 34 3.24 16.30 -12.01
C TYR A 34 4.12 15.79 -13.15
N ARG A 35 5.41 16.10 -13.13
CA ARG A 35 6.38 15.60 -14.14
C ARG A 35 6.48 14.07 -14.12
N ALA A 36 6.61 13.46 -12.94
CA ALA A 36 6.66 12.01 -12.81
C ALA A 36 5.40 11.34 -13.34
N ARG A 37 4.22 11.94 -13.07
CA ARG A 37 2.93 11.45 -13.57
C ARG A 37 2.84 11.46 -15.10
N GLN A 38 3.43 12.45 -15.78
CA GLN A 38 3.48 12.50 -17.25
C GLN A 38 4.37 11.41 -17.86
N LEU A 39 5.38 10.94 -17.12
CA LEU A 39 6.32 9.90 -17.54
C LEU A 39 5.89 8.48 -17.11
N ARG A 40 4.69 8.34 -16.54
CA ARG A 40 4.19 7.04 -16.05
C ARG A 40 4.08 6.04 -17.21
N ASP A 41 4.56 4.82 -16.97
CA ASP A 41 4.36 3.70 -17.88
C ASP A 41 2.85 3.47 -18.14
N PRO A 42 2.39 3.50 -19.40
CA PRO A 42 0.98 3.35 -19.74
C PRO A 42 0.41 1.96 -19.45
N ARG A 43 1.25 0.97 -19.16
CA ARG A 43 0.82 -0.39 -18.74
C ARG A 43 0.33 -0.45 -17.29
N TRP A 44 0.43 0.65 -16.55
CA TRP A 44 0.11 0.73 -15.14
C TRP A 44 -1.01 1.74 -14.91
N ASP A 45 -2.05 1.31 -14.20
CA ASP A 45 -3.12 2.17 -13.71
C ASP A 45 -2.74 2.87 -12.42
N VAL A 46 -3.43 3.98 -12.15
CA VAL A 46 -3.34 4.66 -10.86
C VAL A 46 -4.16 3.88 -9.84
N ILE A 47 -3.52 3.51 -8.73
CA ILE A 47 -4.22 3.04 -7.54
C ILE A 47 -4.72 4.26 -6.76
N GLU A 48 -5.99 4.25 -6.43
CA GLU A 48 -6.61 5.23 -5.53
C GLU A 48 -7.32 4.45 -4.42
N LYS A 49 -7.08 4.82 -3.16
CA LYS A 49 -7.60 4.09 -1.99
C LYS A 49 -7.79 5.03 -0.82
N TYR A 50 -8.74 4.71 0.06
CA TYR A 50 -8.78 5.28 1.41
C TYR A 50 -7.99 4.39 2.34
N ARG A 51 -7.06 4.97 3.10
CA ARG A 51 -6.27 4.25 4.10
C ARG A 51 -6.70 4.70 5.50
N CYS A 52 -7.11 3.74 6.32
CA CYS A 52 -7.37 3.94 7.73
C CYS A 52 -6.24 3.30 8.53
N CYS A 53 -5.45 4.12 9.22
CA CYS A 53 -4.36 3.65 10.07
C CYS A 53 -4.84 3.56 11.52
N PHE A 54 -4.51 2.48 12.21
CA PHE A 54 -4.88 2.31 13.61
C PHE A 54 -3.88 1.42 14.36
N LEU A 55 -3.86 1.58 15.68
CA LEU A 55 -3.10 0.72 16.59
C LEU A 55 -4.03 -0.31 17.21
N TRP A 56 -3.56 -1.55 17.30
CA TRP A 56 -4.25 -2.62 18.02
C TRP A 56 -3.22 -3.51 18.70
N HIS A 57 -3.30 -3.65 20.03
CA HIS A 57 -2.31 -4.39 20.83
C HIS A 57 -0.85 -3.99 20.52
N ASN A 58 -0.59 -2.68 20.38
CA ASN A 58 0.72 -2.13 20.05
C ASN A 58 1.26 -2.55 18.66
N GLN A 59 0.37 -2.97 17.76
CA GLN A 59 0.69 -3.26 16.36
C GLN A 59 0.03 -2.22 15.46
N TYR A 60 0.79 -1.70 14.49
CA TYR A 60 0.32 -0.69 13.55
C TYR A 60 -0.24 -1.35 12.30
N PHE A 61 -1.50 -1.03 12.00
CA PHE A 61 -2.23 -1.58 10.88
C PHE A 61 -2.65 -0.48 9.90
N GLU A 62 -2.62 -0.83 8.63
CA GLU A 62 -3.14 -0.03 7.53
C GLU A 62 -4.28 -0.77 6.84
N LEU A 63 -5.51 -0.27 6.98
CA LEU A 63 -6.67 -0.80 6.27
C LEU A 63 -6.93 0.03 5.01
N ASP A 64 -6.61 -0.55 3.87
CA ASP A 64 -6.83 0.02 2.55
C ASP A 64 -8.19 -0.39 1.98
N SER A 65 -8.98 0.59 1.54
CA SER A 65 -10.20 0.40 0.76
C SER A 65 -10.00 0.95 -0.65
N PHE A 66 -9.88 0.07 -1.64
CA PHE A 66 -9.54 0.43 -3.02
C PHE A 66 -10.74 1.06 -3.76
N ILE A 67 -10.46 2.12 -4.50
CA ILE A 67 -11.40 2.92 -5.30
C ILE A 67 -11.05 2.82 -6.79
N LYS A 68 -9.76 2.88 -7.12
CA LYS A 68 -9.25 2.71 -8.49
C LYS A 68 -8.08 1.73 -8.54
N PRO A 69 -7.88 1.07 -9.70
CA PRO A 69 -8.79 1.00 -10.85
C PRO A 69 -10.12 0.33 -10.50
N GLU A 70 -11.18 0.58 -11.29
CA GLU A 70 -12.56 0.15 -10.97
C GLU A 70 -12.67 -1.37 -10.71
N ARG A 71 -11.84 -2.18 -11.38
CA ARG A 71 -11.75 -3.63 -11.16
C ARG A 71 -11.39 -4.05 -9.73
N HIS A 72 -10.79 -3.16 -8.94
CA HIS A 72 -10.43 -3.39 -7.55
C HIS A 72 -11.37 -2.68 -6.57
N ARG A 73 -12.43 -2.00 -7.05
CA ARG A 73 -13.38 -1.32 -6.17
C ARG A 73 -14.01 -2.35 -5.23
N GLY A 74 -13.96 -2.05 -3.92
CA GLY A 74 -14.50 -2.92 -2.88
C GLY A 74 -13.50 -3.94 -2.33
N LEU A 75 -12.32 -4.09 -2.95
CA LEU A 75 -11.20 -4.79 -2.32
C LEU A 75 -10.78 -4.03 -1.06
N LYS A 76 -10.64 -4.77 0.04
CA LYS A 76 -10.04 -4.29 1.28
C LYS A 76 -8.80 -5.09 1.60
N MET A 77 -7.71 -4.41 1.93
CA MET A 77 -6.46 -5.04 2.35
C MET A 77 -6.06 -4.49 3.71
N LEU A 78 -5.65 -5.39 4.59
CA LEU A 78 -5.08 -5.04 5.88
C LEU A 78 -3.59 -5.38 5.82
N GLU A 79 -2.75 -4.36 5.96
CA GLU A 79 -1.29 -4.50 6.05
C GLU A 79 -0.87 -4.21 7.50
N ILE A 80 0.17 -4.90 7.97
CA ILE A 80 0.76 -4.72 9.29
C ILE A 80 2.26 -4.52 9.13
N GLU A 81 2.81 -3.52 9.82
CA GLU A 81 4.25 -3.35 9.92
C GLU A 81 4.77 -4.10 11.14
N LEU A 82 5.63 -5.09 10.90
CA LEU A 82 6.27 -5.89 11.94
C LEU A 82 7.72 -5.43 12.15
N THR A 83 8.22 -5.54 13.39
CA THR A 83 9.64 -5.27 13.67
C THR A 83 10.48 -6.48 13.29
N ALA A 84 9.97 -7.69 13.54
CA ALA A 84 10.53 -8.95 13.07
C ALA A 84 9.45 -9.80 12.40
N GLU A 85 9.84 -10.57 11.39
CA GLU A 85 8.95 -11.47 10.65
C GLU A 85 8.29 -12.54 11.54
N THR A 86 8.90 -12.84 12.69
CA THR A 86 8.38 -13.81 13.67
C THR A 86 7.42 -13.22 14.69
N ASP A 87 7.15 -11.92 14.64
CA ASP A 87 6.28 -11.26 15.61
C ASP A 87 4.84 -11.80 15.49
N PRO A 88 4.19 -12.17 16.62
CA PRO A 88 2.83 -12.69 16.58
C PRO A 88 1.86 -11.58 16.14
N VAL A 89 0.94 -11.90 15.22
CA VAL A 89 -0.09 -10.96 14.75
C VAL A 89 -1.37 -11.13 15.57
N SER A 90 -1.78 -10.09 16.28
CA SER A 90 -3.07 -10.00 16.97
C SER A 90 -4.05 -9.24 16.09
N LEU A 91 -4.99 -9.95 15.48
CA LEU A 91 -6.02 -9.30 14.66
C LEU A 91 -7.19 -8.82 15.52
N PRO A 92 -7.73 -7.62 15.26
CA PRO A 92 -8.96 -7.18 15.89
C PRO A 92 -10.15 -8.11 15.60
N GLY A 93 -10.85 -8.54 16.64
CA GLY A 93 -12.00 -9.46 16.52
C GLY A 93 -13.18 -8.93 15.69
N TRP A 94 -13.23 -7.62 15.44
CA TRP A 94 -14.25 -6.98 14.61
C TRP A 94 -13.97 -7.07 13.09
N LEU A 95 -12.78 -7.55 12.67
CA LEU A 95 -12.42 -7.67 11.25
C LEU A 95 -13.19 -8.77 10.49
N GLY A 96 -13.95 -9.61 11.19
CA GLY A 96 -14.68 -10.71 10.58
C GLY A 96 -13.75 -11.75 9.96
N LYS A 97 -14.14 -12.32 8.81
CA LYS A 97 -13.32 -13.30 8.09
C LYS A 97 -12.22 -12.60 7.31
N VAL A 98 -10.97 -13.00 7.57
CA VAL A 98 -9.78 -12.54 6.82
C VAL A 98 -9.15 -13.72 6.08
N THR A 99 -8.46 -13.43 4.99
CA THR A 99 -7.64 -14.40 4.26
C THR A 99 -6.23 -13.83 4.18
N GLU A 100 -5.25 -14.61 4.59
CA GLU A 100 -3.85 -14.21 4.52
C GLU A 100 -3.38 -14.26 3.07
N VAL A 101 -2.78 -13.16 2.60
CA VAL A 101 -2.31 -12.98 1.21
C VAL A 101 -0.87 -12.48 1.15
N THR A 102 -0.12 -12.53 2.27
CA THR A 102 1.25 -12.02 2.43
C THR A 102 2.20 -12.52 1.33
N GLU A 103 2.14 -13.82 1.05
CA GLU A 103 2.98 -14.49 0.06
C GLU A 103 2.37 -14.50 -1.36
N ASP A 104 1.17 -13.95 -1.55
CA ASP A 104 0.50 -13.95 -2.84
C ASP A 104 0.87 -12.70 -3.67
N PRO A 105 1.69 -12.84 -4.72
CA PRO A 105 2.14 -11.70 -5.50
C PRO A 105 1.00 -10.98 -6.24
N ARG A 106 -0.18 -11.60 -6.39
CA ARG A 106 -1.36 -10.98 -7.02
C ARG A 106 -1.90 -9.79 -6.23
N PHE A 107 -1.67 -9.76 -4.92
CA PHE A 107 -2.12 -8.69 -4.03
C PHE A 107 -1.08 -7.59 -3.80
N ARG A 108 0.12 -7.71 -4.38
CA ARG A 108 1.12 -6.62 -4.34
C ARG A 108 0.62 -5.41 -5.12
N ASN A 109 0.86 -4.19 -4.62
CA ASN A 109 0.48 -2.94 -5.31
C ASN A 109 0.92 -2.88 -6.77
N SER A 110 2.12 -3.38 -7.10
CA SER A 110 2.60 -3.41 -8.48
C SER A 110 1.76 -4.32 -9.38
N HIS A 111 1.27 -5.44 -8.86
CA HIS A 111 0.39 -6.34 -9.59
C HIS A 111 -1.02 -5.75 -9.71
N LEU A 112 -1.55 -5.15 -8.64
CA LEU A 112 -2.86 -4.48 -8.66
C LEU A 112 -2.88 -3.31 -9.67
N ALA A 113 -1.79 -2.55 -9.76
CA ALA A 113 -1.65 -1.45 -10.71
C ALA A 113 -1.50 -1.93 -12.17
N LYS A 114 -0.94 -3.12 -12.39
CA LYS A 114 -0.69 -3.64 -13.74
C LYS A 114 -2.01 -3.81 -14.49
N ARG A 115 -2.08 -3.30 -15.72
CA ARG A 115 -3.19 -3.57 -16.64
C ARG A 115 -3.17 -5.04 -17.04
N PRO A 116 -4.33 -5.72 -17.08
CA PRO A 116 -4.43 -7.07 -17.62
C PRO A 116 -3.88 -7.16 -19.04
#